data_AF-D9CIC6-F1
#
_entry.id   AF-D9CIC6-F1
#
_cell.length_a   1.000
_cell.length_b   1.000
_cell.length_c   1.000
_cell.angle_alpha   90.00
_cell.angle_beta   90.00
_cell.angle_gamma   90.00
#
_symmetry.space_group_name_H-M   'P 1'
#
loop_
_entity.id
_entity.type
_entity.pdbx_description
1 polymer ?
#
loop_
_entity_poly.entity_id
_entity_poly.type
_entity_poly.pdbx_seq_one_letter_code
_entity_poly.pdbx_strand_id
1 'polypeptide(L)'
;HCYEAVDLDAMVRITNEFKFSIAAFHHAHETYLVPDLLKKAYGHPPGVALFATNARYKRGAYRGSEFAPRILADSGLQVAMKSDHPV
;
A
#
# COMPACT_ATOMS: atom_id res chain seq x y z
N HIS A 1 3.89 6.67 -3.87
CA HIS A 1 5.02 5.87 -3.35
C HIS A 1 4.97 6.03 -1.84
N CYS A 2 4.48 5.01 -1.12
CA CYS A 2 4.32 5.05 0.34
C CYS A 2 4.78 3.70 0.87
N TYR A 3 5.54 3.70 1.95
CA TYR A 3 6.13 2.48 2.50
C TYR A 3 5.46 2.11 3.81
N GLU A 4 5.38 3.10 4.71
CA GLU A 4 5.01 2.92 6.10
C GLU A 4 3.53 3.29 6.32
N ALA A 5 2.90 2.70 7.35
CA ALA A 5 1.51 2.93 7.70
C ALA A 5 1.20 4.41 8.00
N VAL A 6 2.18 5.13 8.55
CA VAL A 6 2.06 6.58 8.80
C VAL A 6 1.96 7.40 7.52
N ASP A 7 2.70 7.02 6.46
CA ASP A 7 2.64 7.68 5.16
C ASP A 7 1.30 7.40 4.48
N LEU A 8 0.80 6.16 4.62
CA LEU A 8 -0.50 5.75 4.10
C LEU A 8 -1.63 6.55 4.77
N ASP A 9 -1.60 6.71 6.10
CA ASP A 9 -2.58 7.50 6.84
C ASP A 9 -2.59 8.96 6.40
N ALA A 10 -1.41 9.56 6.27
CA ALA A 10 -1.27 10.92 5.78
C ALA A 10 -1.91 11.08 4.39
N MET A 11 -1.62 10.16 3.46
CA MET A 11 -2.21 10.20 2.13
C MET A 11 -3.74 10.01 2.15
N VAL A 12 -4.25 9.06 2.93
CA VAL A 12 -5.70 8.83 3.10
C VAL A 12 -6.39 10.09 3.64
N ARG A 13 -5.80 10.78 4.62
CA ARG A 13 -6.32 12.06 5.13
C ARG A 13 -6.34 13.14 4.04
N ILE A 14 -5.26 13.26 3.27
CA ILE A 14 -5.16 14.22 2.16
C ILE A 14 -6.21 13.93 1.08
N THR A 15 -6.48 12.66 0.73
CA THR A 15 -7.56 12.31 -0.22
C THR A 15 -8.92 12.80 0.25
N ASN A 16 -9.18 12.73 1.56
CA ASN A 16 -10.44 13.16 2.16
C ASN A 16 -10.55 14.67 2.31
N GLU A 17 -9.43 15.37 2.52
CA GLU A 17 -9.38 16.83 2.59
C GLU A 17 -9.66 17.46 1.21
N PHE A 18 -8.93 17.01 0.19
CA PHE A 18 -8.98 17.60 -1.15
C PHE A 18 -9.87 16.85 -2.15
N LYS A 19 -10.56 15.79 -1.69
CA LYS A 19 -11.59 15.06 -2.45
C LYS A 19 -11.10 14.49 -3.79
N PHE A 20 -9.95 13.81 -3.79
CA PHE A 20 -9.45 13.07 -4.95
C PHE A 20 -9.22 11.60 -4.61
N SER A 21 -9.30 10.74 -5.64
CA SER A 21 -9.09 9.29 -5.47
C SER A 21 -7.64 8.92 -5.82
N ILE A 22 -7.05 8.00 -5.07
CA ILE A 22 -5.76 7.39 -5.41
C ILE A 22 -6.02 6.06 -6.10
N ALA A 23 -5.44 5.87 -7.29
CA ALA A 23 -5.58 4.62 -8.01
C ALA A 23 -4.86 3.46 -7.30
N ALA A 24 -3.59 3.66 -6.89
CA ALA A 24 -2.84 2.65 -6.17
C ALA A 24 -1.69 3.23 -5.32
N PHE A 25 -1.34 2.53 -4.24
CA PHE A 25 -0.09 2.74 -3.51
C PHE A 25 1.00 1.81 -4.06
N HIS A 26 2.18 2.40 -4.31
CA HIS A 26 3.38 1.69 -4.75
C HIS A 26 4.37 1.48 -3.58
N HIS A 27 5.07 0.35 -3.62
CA HIS A 27 5.95 -0.21 -2.59
C HIS A 27 5.19 -0.75 -1.38
N ALA A 28 4.37 0.10 -0.76
CA ALA A 28 3.22 -0.27 0.07
C ALA A 28 3.50 -1.35 1.13
N HIS A 29 4.73 -1.40 1.66
CA HIS A 29 5.23 -2.54 2.43
C HIS A 29 4.44 -2.77 3.72
N GLU A 30 3.84 -1.75 4.32
CA GLU A 30 3.06 -1.88 5.56
C GLU A 30 1.53 -1.92 5.35
N THR A 31 1.04 -1.94 4.11
CA THR A 31 -0.41 -1.95 3.85
C THR A 31 -1.14 -3.13 4.49
N TYR A 32 -0.52 -4.30 4.56
CA TYR A 32 -1.08 -5.50 5.19
C TYR A 32 -1.27 -5.36 6.71
N LEU A 33 -0.63 -4.38 7.35
CA LEU A 33 -0.81 -4.06 8.78
C LEU A 33 -2.03 -3.17 9.01
N VAL A 34 -2.50 -2.48 7.97
CA VAL A 34 -3.57 -1.47 8.05
C VAL A 34 -4.59 -1.56 6.89
N PRO A 35 -5.13 -2.75 6.56
CA PRO A 35 -6.03 -2.90 5.41
C PRO A 35 -7.28 -2.02 5.51
N ASP A 36 -7.83 -1.83 6.71
CA ASP A 36 -9.01 -0.99 6.92
C ASP A 36 -8.72 0.51 6.82
N LEU A 37 -7.46 0.94 6.94
CA LEU A 37 -7.08 2.33 6.67
C LEU A 37 -7.24 2.66 5.18
N LEU A 38 -6.85 1.74 4.30
CA LEU A 38 -6.96 1.93 2.84
C LEU A 38 -8.41 2.09 2.40
N LYS A 39 -9.33 1.39 3.06
CA LYS A 39 -10.79 1.49 2.80
C LYS A 39 -11.39 2.84 3.17
N LYS A 40 -10.67 3.67 3.94
CA LYS A 40 -11.10 5.03 4.32
C LYS A 40 -10.67 6.10 3.32
N ALA A 41 -9.94 5.75 2.26
CA ALA A 41 -9.59 6.71 1.22
C ALA A 41 -10.86 7.28 0.56
N TYR A 42 -10.78 8.53 0.12
CA TYR A 42 -11.88 9.15 -0.59
C TYR A 42 -12.15 8.46 -1.94
N GLY A 43 -13.44 8.30 -2.28
CA GLY A 43 -13.88 7.64 -3.50
C GLY A 43 -13.91 6.12 -3.35
N HIS A 44 -12.77 5.47 -3.54
CA HIS A 44 -12.64 4.02 -3.46
C HIS A 44 -11.33 3.61 -2.78
N PRO A 45 -11.24 2.39 -2.21
CA PRO A 45 -9.98 1.86 -1.70
C PRO A 45 -8.91 1.86 -2.81
N PRO A 46 -7.69 2.36 -2.55
CA PRO A 46 -6.61 2.30 -3.53
C PRO A 46 -6.13 0.86 -3.73
N GLY A 47 -5.73 0.52 -4.95
CA GLY A 47 -5.00 -0.71 -5.19
C GLY A 47 -3.63 -0.73 -4.48
N VAL A 48 -3.05 -1.91 -4.33
CA VAL A 48 -1.77 -2.10 -3.66
C VAL A 48 -0.79 -2.78 -4.61
N ALA A 49 0.27 -2.07 -5.00
CA ALA A 49 1.34 -2.58 -5.85
C ALA A 49 2.55 -3.01 -5.02
N LEU A 50 2.75 -4.32 -4.89
CA LEU A 50 3.77 -4.95 -4.06
C LEU A 50 4.85 -5.66 -4.87
N PHE A 51 6.03 -5.76 -4.28
CA PHE A 51 7.06 -6.69 -4.74
C PHE A 51 6.76 -8.10 -4.25
N ALA A 52 7.29 -9.12 -4.95
CA ALA A 52 7.27 -10.48 -4.44
C ALA A 52 8.16 -10.64 -3.19
N THR A 53 9.42 -10.23 -3.29
CA THR A 53 10.42 -10.39 -2.20
C THR A 53 11.37 -9.21 -2.03
N ASN A 54 11.34 -8.20 -2.92
CA ASN A 54 12.23 -7.04 -2.81
C ASN A 54 11.81 -6.14 -1.62
N ALA A 55 12.44 -6.34 -0.47
CA ALA A 55 12.17 -5.65 0.79
C ALA A 55 13.45 -5.57 1.63
N ARG A 56 13.38 -4.95 2.82
CA ARG A 56 14.47 -4.92 3.83
C ARG A 56 15.77 -4.21 3.42
N TYR A 57 15.80 -3.58 2.26
CA TYR A 57 16.95 -2.80 1.77
C TYR A 57 17.04 -1.38 2.38
N LYS A 58 16.01 -0.93 3.10
CA LYS A 58 15.98 0.36 3.83
C LYS A 58 14.91 0.35 4.92
N ARG A 59 14.93 1.35 5.81
CA ARG A 59 13.99 1.50 6.94
C ARG A 59 12.52 1.29 6.53
N GLY A 60 12.02 2.09 5.59
CA GLY A 60 10.62 1.99 5.17
C GLY A 60 10.25 0.67 4.50
N ALA A 61 11.22 -0.06 3.93
CA ALA A 61 10.96 -1.36 3.32
C ALA A 61 11.14 -2.54 4.30
N TYR A 62 11.47 -2.27 5.57
CA TYR A 62 11.89 -3.29 6.52
C TYR A 62 10.79 -4.33 6.81
N ARG A 63 9.53 -3.89 6.89
CA ARG A 63 8.38 -4.76 7.18
C ARG A 63 7.76 -5.40 5.93
N GLY A 64 8.41 -5.33 4.77
CA GLY A 64 7.92 -6.03 3.59
C GLY A 64 7.81 -7.55 3.83
N SER A 65 6.72 -8.14 3.36
CA SER A 65 6.42 -9.57 3.52
C SER A 65 5.83 -10.18 2.25
N GLU A 66 6.32 -11.37 1.91
CA GLU A 66 5.81 -12.24 0.85
C GLU A 66 4.36 -12.72 1.09
N PHE A 67 3.88 -12.64 2.34
CA PHE A 67 2.51 -12.99 2.71
C PHE A 67 1.53 -11.81 2.59
N ALA A 68 2.04 -10.57 2.46
CA ALA A 68 1.21 -9.37 2.36
C ALA A 68 0.16 -9.42 1.24
N PRO A 69 0.47 -9.89 0.01
CA PRO A 69 -0.52 -10.01 -1.06
C PRO A 69 -1.75 -10.84 -0.67
N ARG A 70 -1.53 -11.96 0.02
CA ARG A 70 -2.62 -12.85 0.45
C ARG A 70 -3.53 -12.17 1.48
N ILE A 71 -2.93 -11.55 2.50
CA ILE A 71 -3.65 -10.84 3.56
C ILE A 71 -4.52 -9.72 2.98
N LEU A 72 -3.98 -8.96 2.03
CA LEU A 72 -4.68 -7.85 1.38
C LEU A 72 -5.81 -8.33 0.48
N ALA A 73 -5.57 -9.38 -0.32
CA ALA A 73 -6.60 -9.99 -1.16
C ALA A 73 -7.75 -10.55 -0.33
N ASP A 74 -7.45 -11.28 0.75
CA ASP A 74 -8.46 -11.78 1.71
C ASP A 74 -9.22 -10.63 2.40
N SER A 75 -8.60 -9.45 2.52
CA SER A 75 -9.22 -8.22 3.04
C SER A 75 -10.06 -7.46 1.99
N GLY A 76 -10.19 -7.99 0.76
CA GLY A 76 -10.97 -7.40 -0.33
C GLY A 76 -10.28 -6.25 -1.07
N LEU A 77 -8.95 -6.12 -0.95
CA LEU A 77 -8.18 -5.08 -1.65
C LEU A 77 -7.62 -5.59 -2.97
N GLN A 78 -7.58 -4.73 -3.99
CA GLN A 78 -6.96 -5.04 -5.27
C GLN A 78 -5.44 -5.05 -5.13
N VAL A 79 -4.81 -6.17 -5.45
CA VAL A 79 -3.36 -6.35 -5.34
C VAL A 79 -2.75 -6.54 -6.72
N ALA A 80 -1.67 -5.82 -7.01
CA ALA A 80 -0.85 -5.98 -8.20
C ALA A 80 0.59 -6.32 -7.78
N MET A 81 1.21 -7.26 -8.50
CA MET A 81 2.62 -7.60 -8.30
C MET A 81 3.47 -6.80 -9.29
N LYS A 82 4.57 -6.19 -8.82
CA LYS A 82 5.50 -5.40 -9.64
C LYS A 82 6.97 -5.78 -9.40
N SER A 83 7.80 -5.54 -10.42
CA SER A 83 9.26 -5.59 -10.32
C SER A 83 9.90 -4.23 -10.03
N ASP A 84 9.25 -3.15 -10.47
CA ASP A 84 9.78 -1.78 -10.41
C ASP A 84 11.04 -1.55 -11.26
N HIS A 85 11.18 -2.25 -12.38
CA HIS A 85 12.36 -2.13 -13.25
C HIS A 85 12.74 -0.64 -13.53
N PRO A 86 14.02 -0.24 -13.38
CA PRO A 86 15.22 -1.08 -13.20
C PRO A 86 15.67 -1.27 -11.74
N VAL A 87 14.80 -1.00 -10.76
CA VAL A 87 15.12 -1.05 -9.31
C VAL A 87 15.80 -2.35 -8.90
#